data_AF-A0A6L3F184-F1
#
_entry.id   AF-A0A6L3F184-F1
#
_cell.length_a   1.000
_cell.length_b   1.000
_cell.length_c   1.000
_cell.angle_alpha   90.00
_cell.angle_beta   90.00
_cell.angle_gamma   90.00
#
_symmetry.space_group_name_H-M   'P 1'
#
loop_
_entity.id
_entity.type
_entity.pdbx_description
1 polymer ?
#
loop_
_entity_poly.entity_id
_entity_poly.type
_entity_poly.pdbx_seq_one_letter_code
_entity_poly.pdbx_strand_id
1 'polypeptide(L)'
;MELVATFFKQNIVIIYFLYGLSFFCMGMFVWVESGQASTFRLARAMGPLGGFGIIHGLHEWIEMFQNMPNAYLLPPWVLSDTLRLIHLVLSFALLLIFGIRLIYANHPQARHEKLFATAVTGSLLLIWGV
;
A
#
# COMPACT_ATOMS: atom_id res chain seq x y z
N MET A 1 -23.44 20.93 -0.69
CA MET A 1 -22.07 20.46 -0.37
C MET A 1 -21.92 20.05 1.09
N GLU A 2 -22.45 20.82 2.05
CA GLU A 2 -22.33 20.52 3.48
C GLU A 2 -22.92 19.16 3.91
N LEU A 3 -24.13 18.81 3.43
CA LEU A 3 -24.77 17.51 3.73
C LEU A 3 -23.90 16.30 3.32
N VAL A 4 -23.24 16.39 2.16
CA VAL A 4 -22.38 15.33 1.64
C VAL A 4 -21.13 15.18 2.52
N ALA A 5 -20.49 16.29 2.88
CA ALA A 5 -19.32 16.26 3.76
C ALA A 5 -19.66 15.68 5.15
N THR A 6 -20.82 16.04 5.70
CA THR A 6 -21.29 15.52 6.99
C THR A 6 -21.57 14.02 6.93
N PHE A 7 -22.18 13.52 5.85
CA PHE A 7 -22.36 12.09 5.63
C PHE A 7 -21.03 11.33 5.66
N PHE A 8 -20.02 11.81 4.92
CA PHE A 8 -18.70 11.15 4.90
C PHE A 8 -18.02 11.19 6.27
N LYS A 9 -18.04 12.33 6.97
CA LYS A 9 -17.46 12.44 8.32
C LYS A 9 -18.09 11.46 9.31
N GLN A 10 -19.41 11.30 9.27
CA GLN A 10 -20.13 10.38 10.16
C GLN A 10 -19.86 8.91 9.86
N ASN A 11 -19.53 8.58 8.62
CA ASN A 11 -19.34 7.20 8.16
C ASN A 11 -17.87 6.86 7.86
N ILE A 12 -16.93 7.76 8.15
CA ILE A 12 -15.53 7.64 7.73
C ILE A 12 -14.86 6.35 8.23
N VAL A 13 -15.22 5.92 9.44
CA VAL A 13 -14.74 4.68 10.06
C VAL A 13 -15.16 3.45 9.24
N ILE A 14 -16.43 3.38 8.81
CA ILE A 14 -16.94 2.26 8.01
C ILE A 14 -16.28 2.25 6.62
N ILE A 15 -16.07 3.45 6.05
CA ILE A 15 -15.41 3.59 4.75
C ILE A 15 -13.98 3.06 4.82
N TYR A 16 -13.18 3.51 5.79
CA TYR A 16 -11.82 3.01 5.98
C TYR A 16 -11.78 1.51 6.29
N PHE A 17 -12.75 0.98 7.06
CA PHE A 17 -12.85 -0.45 7.31
C PHE A 17 -13.01 -1.25 6.01
N LEU A 18 -14.01 -0.89 5.19
CA LEU A 18 -14.31 -1.59 3.93
C LEU A 18 -13.19 -1.42 2.91
N TYR A 19 -12.60 -0.22 2.82
CA TYR A 19 -11.49 0.05 1.93
C TYR A 19 -10.27 -0.80 2.33
N GLY A 20 -9.89 -0.75 3.61
CA GLY A 20 -8.79 -1.55 4.14
C GLY A 20 -8.99 -3.05 3.93
N LEU A 21 -10.19 -3.57 4.21
CA LEU A 21 -10.53 -4.98 3.97
C LEU A 21 -10.44 -5.37 2.49
N SER A 22 -10.91 -4.50 1.60
CA SER A 22 -10.88 -4.76 0.15
C SER A 22 -9.44 -4.90 -0.37
N PHE A 23 -8.56 -3.96 0.00
CA PHE A 23 -7.14 -4.02 -0.38
C PHE A 23 -6.42 -5.19 0.28
N PHE A 24 -6.69 -5.45 1.55
CA PHE A 24 -6.07 -6.56 2.27
C PHE A 24 -6.45 -7.90 1.65
N CYS A 25 -7.74 -8.14 1.39
CA CYS A 25 -8.21 -9.36 0.73
C CYS A 25 -7.62 -9.49 -0.68
N MET A 26 -7.67 -8.43 -1.50
CA MET A 26 -7.03 -8.42 -2.82
C MET A 26 -5.55 -8.78 -2.72
N GLY A 27 -4.82 -8.14 -1.78
CA GLY A 27 -3.40 -8.37 -1.57
C GLY A 27 -3.09 -9.83 -1.22
N MET A 28 -3.88 -10.42 -0.31
CA MET A 28 -3.79 -11.84 0.06
C MET A 28 -4.05 -12.77 -1.13
N PHE A 29 -5.11 -12.53 -1.90
CA PHE A 29 -5.43 -13.32 -3.10
C PHE A 29 -4.29 -13.27 -4.12
N VAL A 30 -3.82 -12.06 -4.44
CA VAL A 30 -2.71 -11.85 -5.38
C VAL A 30 -1.43 -12.51 -4.87
N TRP A 31 -1.15 -12.44 -3.57
CA TRP A 31 0.03 -13.07 -2.98
C TRP A 31 0.02 -14.59 -3.17
N VAL A 32 -1.10 -15.24 -2.83
CA VAL A 32 -1.28 -16.69 -2.99
C VAL A 32 -1.16 -17.10 -4.46
N GLU A 33 -1.88 -16.42 -5.36
CA GLU A 33 -1.87 -16.73 -6.79
C GLU A 33 -0.51 -16.49 -7.44
N SER A 34 0.24 -15.48 -6.99
CA SER A 34 1.59 -15.21 -7.49
C SER A 34 2.57 -16.34 -7.21
N GLY A 35 2.38 -17.10 -6.13
CA GLY A 35 3.19 -18.27 -5.80
C GLY A 35 2.88 -19.50 -6.65
N GLN A 36 1.62 -19.67 -7.05
CA GLN A 36 1.15 -20.84 -7.83
C GLN A 36 1.47 -20.70 -9.33
N ALA A 37 1.38 -19.50 -9.90
CA ALA A 37 1.52 -19.22 -11.33
C ALA A 37 2.98 -19.00 -11.82
N SER A 38 3.97 -19.52 -11.08
CA SER A 38 5.43 -19.30 -11.19
C SER A 38 6.06 -19.38 -12.60
N THR A 39 5.38 -20.03 -13.57
CA THR A 39 5.87 -20.19 -14.94
C THR A 39 5.73 -18.95 -15.83
N PHE A 40 4.82 -18.01 -15.51
CA PHE A 40 4.61 -16.80 -16.33
C PHE A 40 5.40 -15.60 -15.80
N ARG A 41 6.13 -14.88 -16.68
CA ARG A 41 6.85 -13.63 -16.31
C ARG A 41 5.93 -12.59 -15.65
N LEU A 42 4.65 -12.57 -16.04
CA LEU A 42 3.62 -11.72 -15.45
C LEU A 42 3.32 -12.06 -13.98
N ALA A 43 3.30 -13.36 -13.62
CA ALA A 43 3.06 -13.81 -12.24
C ALA A 43 4.15 -13.31 -11.29
N ARG A 44 5.39 -13.15 -11.77
CA ARG A 44 6.51 -12.61 -10.99
C ARG A 44 6.39 -11.10 -10.70
N ALA A 45 5.62 -10.37 -11.53
CA ALA A 45 5.30 -8.98 -11.27
C ALA A 45 4.21 -8.82 -10.20
N MET A 46 3.39 -9.85 -9.96
CA MET A 46 2.25 -9.77 -9.03
C MET A 46 2.65 -9.70 -7.55
N GLY A 47 3.81 -10.22 -7.15
CA GLY A 47 4.23 -10.21 -5.75
C GLY A 47 4.22 -8.82 -5.09
N PRO A 48 4.86 -7.79 -5.68
CA PRO A 48 4.76 -6.41 -5.19
C PRO A 48 3.33 -5.85 -5.13
N LEU A 49 2.43 -6.26 -6.05
CA LEU A 49 1.02 -5.85 -5.99
C LEU A 49 0.30 -6.48 -4.79
N GLY A 50 0.59 -7.76 -4.51
CA GLY A 50 0.08 -8.45 -3.31
C GLY A 50 0.56 -7.75 -2.03
N GLY A 51 1.86 -7.44 -1.97
CA GLY A 51 2.44 -6.68 -0.87
C GLY A 51 1.82 -5.29 -0.70
N PHE A 52 1.60 -4.57 -1.82
CA PHE A 52 0.89 -3.29 -1.81
C PHE A 52 -0.49 -3.42 -1.17
N GLY A 53 -1.32 -4.36 -1.61
CA GLY A 53 -2.68 -4.53 -1.08
C GLY A 53 -2.69 -4.80 0.43
N ILE A 54 -1.78 -5.64 0.93
CA ILE A 54 -1.66 -5.94 2.36
C ILE A 54 -1.23 -4.70 3.15
N ILE A 55 -0.14 -4.02 2.76
CA ILE A 55 0.39 -2.87 3.49
C ILE A 55 -0.57 -1.67 3.40
N HIS A 56 -1.16 -1.44 2.24
CA HIS A 56 -2.14 -0.38 2.04
C HIS A 56 -3.42 -0.66 2.84
N GLY A 57 -3.92 -1.89 2.85
CA GLY A 57 -5.07 -2.25 3.68
C GLY A 57 -4.83 -1.99 5.17
N LEU A 58 -3.62 -2.28 5.67
CA LEU A 58 -3.21 -1.93 7.03
C LEU A 58 -3.12 -0.42 7.27
N HIS A 59 -2.64 0.35 6.28
CA HIS A 59 -2.62 1.81 6.35
C HIS A 59 -4.03 2.40 6.54
N GLU A 60 -5.01 1.90 5.78
CA GLU A 60 -6.41 2.34 5.90
C GLU A 60 -7.00 2.01 7.28
N TRP A 61 -6.63 0.87 7.88
CA TRP A 61 -7.05 0.57 9.24
C TRP A 61 -6.35 1.45 10.29
N ILE A 62 -5.09 1.88 10.07
CA ILE A 62 -4.46 2.88 10.94
C ILE A 62 -5.28 4.19 10.89
N GLU A 63 -5.62 4.68 9.69
CA GLU A 63 -6.50 5.85 9.51
C GLU A 63 -7.87 5.62 10.19
N MET A 64 -8.47 4.44 10.03
CA MET A 64 -9.73 4.08 10.69
C MET A 64 -9.63 4.26 12.21
N PHE A 65 -8.60 3.67 12.84
CA PHE A 65 -8.41 3.70 14.29
C PHE A 65 -8.14 5.12 14.79
N GLN A 66 -7.39 5.94 14.03
CA GLN A 66 -7.16 7.35 14.35
C GLN A 66 -8.44 8.20 14.28
N ASN A 67 -9.39 7.83 13.41
CA ASN A 67 -10.67 8.53 13.25
C ASN A 67 -11.79 8.02 14.18
N MET A 68 -11.54 7.02 15.02
CA MET A 68 -12.53 6.55 15.99
C MET A 68 -12.71 7.55 17.15
N PRO A 69 -13.92 7.68 17.73
CA PRO A 69 -14.17 8.59 18.86
C PRO A 69 -13.28 8.33 20.09
N ASN A 70 -12.80 7.09 20.25
CA ASN A 70 -11.94 6.64 21.33
C ASN A 70 -10.47 6.49 20.93
N ALA A 71 -10.03 7.12 19.83
CA ALA A 71 -8.64 7.06 19.36
C ALA A 71 -7.62 7.50 20.43
N TYR A 72 -8.01 8.35 21.38
CA TYR A 72 -7.19 8.76 22.53
C TYR A 72 -6.74 7.60 23.44
N LEU A 73 -7.37 6.42 23.35
CA LEU A 73 -6.97 5.22 24.08
C LEU A 73 -5.85 4.44 23.38
N LEU A 74 -5.55 4.77 22.12
CA LEU A 74 -4.51 4.11 21.35
C LEU A 74 -3.12 4.55 21.81
N PRO A 75 -2.10 3.68 21.68
CA PRO A 75 -0.73 4.07 21.94
C PRO A 75 -0.31 5.29 21.09
N PRO A 76 0.47 6.25 21.64
CA PRO A 76 0.85 7.46 20.92
C PRO A 76 1.56 7.22 19.58
N TRP A 77 2.29 6.11 19.45
CA TRP A 77 2.97 5.75 18.21
C TRP A 77 1.98 5.39 17.08
N VAL A 78 0.80 4.83 17.40
CA VAL A 78 -0.27 4.55 16.42
C VAL A 78 -0.91 5.85 15.93
N LEU A 79 -1.01 6.84 16.81
CA LEU A 79 -1.56 8.17 16.48
C LEU A 79 -0.56 9.06 15.73
N SER A 80 0.69 8.62 15.57
CA SER A 80 1.71 9.43 14.91
C SER A 80 1.47 9.54 13.41
N ASP A 81 1.50 10.77 12.90
CA ASP A 81 1.45 11.05 11.45
C ASP A 81 2.63 10.37 10.72
N THR A 82 3.77 10.26 11.39
CA THR A 82 4.98 9.59 10.90
C THR A 82 4.72 8.14 10.53
N LEU A 83 4.11 7.34 11.42
CA LEU A 83 3.81 5.94 11.14
C LEU A 83 2.89 5.79 9.92
N ARG A 84 1.86 6.65 9.87
CA ARG A 84 0.86 6.68 8.81
C ARG A 84 1.50 6.98 7.46
N LEU A 85 2.36 8.00 7.41
CA LEU A 85 3.09 8.39 6.20
C LEU A 85 4.10 7.34 5.77
N ILE A 86 4.81 6.69 6.71
CA ILE A 86 5.73 5.58 6.38
C ILE A 86 4.97 4.43 5.71
N HIS A 87 3.81 4.02 6.24
CA HIS A 87 3.00 2.98 5.62
C HIS A 87 2.49 3.39 4.24
N LEU A 88 2.06 4.65 4.08
CA LEU A 88 1.61 5.20 2.81
C LEU A 88 2.73 5.12 1.76
N VAL A 89 3.89 5.71 2.06
CA VAL A 89 5.05 5.71 1.15
C VAL A 89 5.48 4.30 0.80
N LEU A 90 5.57 3.41 1.79
CA LEU A 90 5.95 2.01 1.59
C LEU A 90 4.96 1.29 0.67
N SER A 91 3.66 1.49 0.87
CA SER A 91 2.64 0.89 0.01
C SER A 91 2.75 1.38 -1.44
N PHE A 92 2.85 2.71 -1.65
CA PHE A 92 2.98 3.27 -3.00
C PHE A 92 4.29 2.90 -3.69
N ALA A 93 5.38 2.71 -2.93
CA ALA A 93 6.63 2.19 -3.47
C ALA A 93 6.45 0.76 -4.02
N LEU A 94 5.73 -0.11 -3.31
CA LEU A 94 5.41 -1.46 -3.81
C LEU A 94 4.56 -1.42 -5.08
N LEU A 95 3.57 -0.51 -5.14
CA LEU A 95 2.75 -0.30 -6.33
C LEU A 95 3.58 0.21 -7.53
N LEU A 96 4.53 1.11 -7.28
CA LEU A 96 5.45 1.59 -8.31
C LEU A 96 6.35 0.47 -8.82
N ILE A 97 6.92 -0.34 -7.93
CA ILE A 97 7.73 -1.51 -8.29
C ILE A 97 6.90 -2.50 -9.13
N PHE A 98 5.63 -2.72 -8.77
CA PHE A 98 4.69 -3.49 -9.57
C PHE A 98 4.53 -2.93 -10.98
N GLY A 99 4.21 -1.64 -11.11
CA GLY A 99 3.99 -0.98 -12.40
C GLY A 99 5.20 -1.06 -13.33
N ILE A 100 6.40 -0.82 -12.79
CA ILE A 100 7.66 -0.99 -13.53
C ILE A 100 7.81 -2.44 -13.99
N ARG A 101 7.68 -3.42 -13.09
CA ARG A 101 7.81 -4.84 -13.46
C ARG A 101 6.80 -5.27 -14.52
N LEU A 102 5.59 -4.71 -14.49
CA LEU A 102 4.53 -5.00 -15.45
C LEU A 102 4.89 -4.50 -16.86
N ILE A 103 5.34 -3.25 -17.00
CA ILE A 103 5.71 -2.65 -18.30
C ILE A 103 6.86 -3.42 -18.94
N TYR A 104 7.87 -3.79 -18.16
CA TYR A 104 9.06 -4.49 -18.67
C TYR A 104 8.95 -6.01 -18.67
N ALA A 105 7.79 -6.56 -18.32
CA ALA A 105 7.55 -8.00 -18.33
C ALA A 105 7.72 -8.64 -19.71
N ASN A 106 7.78 -7.86 -20.81
CA ASN A 106 7.99 -8.34 -22.17
C ASN A 106 9.34 -7.92 -22.81
N HIS A 107 10.16 -7.07 -22.16
CA HIS A 107 11.43 -6.61 -22.74
C HIS A 107 12.64 -7.42 -22.19
N PRO A 108 13.62 -7.86 -23.02
CA PRO A 108 14.67 -8.80 -22.58
C PRO A 108 15.84 -8.20 -21.78
N GLN A 109 15.93 -6.89 -21.59
CA GLN A 109 17.17 -6.22 -21.15
C GLN A 109 16.99 -5.33 -19.91
N ALA A 110 16.47 -5.88 -18.81
CA ALA A 110 16.03 -5.13 -17.62
C ALA A 110 16.95 -5.26 -16.38
N ARG A 111 18.28 -5.32 -16.54
CA ARG A 111 19.21 -5.42 -15.39
C ARG A 111 19.49 -4.06 -14.73
N HIS A 112 19.58 -2.98 -15.52
CA HIS A 112 19.86 -1.62 -15.01
C HIS A 112 18.64 -0.98 -14.31
N GLU A 113 17.42 -1.41 -14.64
CA GLU A 113 16.20 -0.79 -14.11
C GLU A 113 15.68 -1.39 -12.80
N LYS A 114 16.04 -2.64 -12.49
CA LYS A 114 15.86 -3.16 -11.12
C LYS A 114 16.63 -2.32 -10.10
N LEU A 115 17.85 -1.91 -10.47
CA LEU A 115 18.69 -0.99 -9.72
C LEU A 115 18.07 0.40 -9.62
N PHE A 116 17.48 0.92 -10.71
CA PHE A 116 16.78 2.20 -10.70
C PHE A 116 15.52 2.19 -9.84
N ALA A 117 14.67 1.16 -9.94
CA ALA A 117 13.48 1.03 -9.10
C ALA A 117 13.84 0.90 -7.61
N THR A 118 14.90 0.16 -7.26
CA THR A 118 15.42 0.12 -5.89
C THR A 118 16.05 1.44 -5.47
N ALA A 119 16.69 2.18 -6.40
CA ALA A 119 17.29 3.49 -6.11
C ALA A 119 16.23 4.57 -5.93
N VAL A 120 15.13 4.56 -6.69
CA VAL A 120 13.98 5.47 -6.53
C VAL A 120 13.22 5.16 -5.25
N THR A 121 13.02 3.88 -4.93
CA THR A 121 12.43 3.48 -3.65
C THR A 121 13.35 3.89 -2.48
N GLY A 122 14.66 3.69 -2.63
CA GLY A 122 15.66 4.11 -1.64
C GLY A 122 15.76 5.62 -1.49
N SER A 123 15.67 6.39 -2.57
CA SER A 123 15.70 7.85 -2.52
C SER A 123 14.43 8.44 -1.91
N LEU A 124 13.26 7.85 -2.16
CA LEU A 124 12.03 8.23 -1.49
C LEU A 124 12.09 7.97 0.02
N LEU A 125 12.74 6.89 0.45
CA LEU A 125 12.98 6.60 1.88
C LEU A 125 14.03 7.54 2.49
N LEU A 126 15.07 7.91 1.74
CA LEU A 126 16.13 8.82 2.19
C LEU A 126 15.67 10.28 2.28
N ILE A 127 14.85 10.76 1.34
CA ILE A 127 14.23 12.10 1.38
C ILE A 127 13.31 12.24 2.60
N TRP A 128 12.80 11.13 3.12
CA TRP A 128 11.94 11.09 4.29
C TRP A 128 12.69 10.93 5.63
N GLY A 129 13.97 10.57 5.58
CA GLY A 129 14.81 10.32 6.77
C GLY A 129 15.69 11.49 7.19
N VAL A 130 15.58 12.66 6.53
CA VAL A 130 16.27 13.93 6.83
C VAL A 130 15.25 14.97 7.21
#